data_AF-W6NES9-F1
#
_entry.id   AF-W6NES9-F1
#
_cell.length_a   1.000
_cell.length_b   1.000
_cell.length_c   1.000
_cell.angle_alpha   90.00
_cell.angle_beta   90.00
_cell.angle_gamma   90.00
#
_symmetry.space_group_name_H-M   'P 1'
#
loop_
_entity.id
_entity.type
_entity.pdbx_description
1 polymer ?
#
loop_
_entity_poly.entity_id
_entity_poly.type
_entity_poly.pdbx_seq_one_letter_code
_entity_poly.pdbx_strand_id
1 'polypeptide(L)'
;MSLTDCIDEYESSDDISRKIPKGRRSSSLSKPIVKADPTQYSETIGESLEERQALFEQLRKEYTDMICKEKPAIIFAQEESEVTEGTTLEDFLQKHGPFPVEEHIAAGIIRSVSSAIMFLHCREVVHGCLDFTSVVLDRYFNAKTIVSSAVYRVKSSKAAGARGKVEDVFHVGLLLYRLLTGHKAKFGQNGELLTKPSPYMRISEKGMKLVEFMFATNLRFPPTIGRVRYSEWLDECDENPPVFVLFPS
;
A
#
# COMPACT_ATOMS: atom_id res chain seq x y z
N MET A 1 15.05 29.28 32.63
CA MET A 1 14.38 29.68 33.88
C MET A 1 12.91 29.30 33.75
N SER A 2 12.37 28.73 34.82
CA SER A 2 11.12 27.97 34.91
C SER A 2 9.87 28.75 34.49
N LEU A 3 8.92 28.05 33.88
CA LEU A 3 7.51 28.43 33.77
C LEU A 3 6.68 27.24 34.29
N THR A 4 6.45 27.25 35.59
CA THR A 4 5.38 26.52 36.27
C THR A 4 4.36 27.55 36.69
N ASP A 5 3.13 27.34 36.25
CA ASP A 5 1.84 27.84 36.73
C ASP A 5 0.85 27.34 35.67
N CYS A 6 -0.36 26.86 35.89
CA CYS A 6 -1.24 26.67 37.03
C CYS A 6 -2.48 26.03 36.39
N ILE A 7 -3.15 25.04 36.98
CA ILE A 7 -4.61 24.82 36.92
C ILE A 7 -4.87 23.62 37.84
N ASP A 8 -5.45 23.90 39.01
CA ASP A 8 -6.20 22.93 39.79
C ASP A 8 -7.58 23.53 40.08
N GLU A 9 -8.57 22.65 39.87
CA GLU A 9 -9.84 22.50 40.58
C GLU A 9 -10.88 23.64 40.59
N TYR A 10 -12.06 23.32 40.03
CA TYR A 10 -13.34 23.75 40.59
C TYR A 10 -14.42 22.70 40.30
N GLU A 11 -14.80 21.92 41.32
CA GLU A 11 -16.09 21.20 41.39
C GLU A 11 -17.10 22.06 42.18
N SER A 12 -18.37 22.08 41.74
CA SER A 12 -19.53 21.79 42.60
C SER A 12 -20.87 22.11 41.89
N SER A 13 -21.63 21.03 41.68
CA SER A 13 -23.06 20.79 41.98
C SER A 13 -24.07 21.95 41.97
N ASP A 14 -25.19 21.78 41.26
CA ASP A 14 -26.49 21.55 41.92
C ASP A 14 -27.62 21.09 40.99
N ASP A 15 -28.55 20.42 41.66
CA ASP A 15 -29.57 19.42 41.29
C ASP A 15 -30.95 20.04 41.02
N ILE A 16 -31.66 19.64 39.95
CA ILE A 16 -33.14 19.73 39.87
C ILE A 16 -33.74 18.52 39.15
N SER A 17 -34.26 17.60 39.95
CA SER A 17 -35.20 16.51 39.62
C SER A 17 -36.56 16.99 39.07
N ARG A 18 -37.02 16.42 37.94
CA ARG A 18 -38.46 16.22 37.65
C ARG A 18 -38.75 14.96 36.80
N LYS A 19 -39.37 13.99 37.49
CA LYS A 19 -40.48 13.07 37.12
C LYS A 19 -40.49 12.32 35.78
N ILE A 20 -40.45 10.99 35.93
CA ILE A 20 -40.73 9.90 34.99
C ILE A 20 -42.20 9.87 34.51
N PRO A 21 -42.45 9.40 33.27
CA PRO A 21 -43.50 8.40 33.07
C PRO A 21 -42.98 7.11 32.40
N LYS A 22 -43.48 5.98 32.89
CA LYS A 22 -43.17 4.61 32.47
C LYS A 22 -43.77 4.29 31.10
N GLY A 23 -43.02 3.55 30.30
CA GLY A 23 -43.58 2.47 29.48
C GLY A 23 -43.36 2.56 27.96
N ARG A 24 -42.42 1.76 27.44
CA ARG A 24 -42.69 0.66 26.50
C ARG A 24 -41.38 -0.07 26.16
N ARG A 25 -41.40 -1.38 26.34
CA ARG A 25 -40.36 -2.31 25.86
C ARG A 25 -40.29 -2.22 24.33
N SER A 26 -39.12 -1.94 23.79
CA SER A 26 -38.72 -2.42 22.46
C SER A 26 -37.30 -2.95 22.56
N SER A 27 -37.19 -4.27 22.51
CA SER A 27 -35.94 -5.01 22.34
C SER A 27 -35.33 -4.67 20.98
N SER A 28 -34.40 -3.72 20.94
CA SER A 28 -33.50 -3.58 19.80
C SER A 28 -32.34 -4.53 20.03
N LEU A 29 -32.36 -5.68 19.34
CA LEU A 29 -31.17 -6.48 19.13
C LEU A 29 -30.12 -5.59 18.43
N SER A 30 -29.19 -5.03 19.21
CA SER A 30 -27.96 -4.49 18.66
C SER A 30 -27.15 -5.67 18.13
N LYS A 31 -27.25 -5.92 16.83
CA LYS A 31 -26.31 -6.82 16.16
C LYS A 31 -24.89 -6.30 16.45
N PRO A 32 -23.94 -7.15 16.86
CA PRO A 32 -22.57 -6.72 16.99
C PRO A 32 -22.09 -6.28 15.61
N ILE A 33 -21.75 -5.00 15.48
CA ILE A 33 -21.02 -4.49 14.33
C ILE A 33 -19.65 -5.15 14.42
N VAL A 34 -19.45 -6.19 13.61
CA VAL A 34 -18.12 -6.78 13.40
C VAL A 34 -17.28 -5.68 12.75
N LYS A 35 -16.43 -5.07 13.57
CA LYS A 35 -15.47 -4.04 13.14
C LYS A 35 -14.43 -4.73 12.28
N ALA A 36 -14.52 -4.57 10.97
CA ALA A 36 -13.44 -4.91 10.07
C ALA A 36 -12.34 -3.84 10.24
N ASP A 37 -11.14 -4.27 10.61
CA ASP A 37 -9.96 -3.42 10.49
C ASP A 37 -9.82 -3.04 9.01
N PRO A 38 -9.79 -1.74 8.64
CA PRO A 38 -9.65 -1.31 7.25
C PRO A 38 -8.32 -1.76 6.63
N THR A 39 -7.38 -2.30 7.42
CA THR A 39 -6.11 -2.89 6.95
C THR A 39 -6.14 -4.41 6.80
N GLN A 40 -7.22 -5.08 7.22
CA GLN A 40 -7.34 -6.54 7.12
C GLN A 40 -8.40 -6.92 6.09
N TYR A 41 -7.98 -6.94 4.82
CA TYR A 41 -8.74 -7.57 3.75
C TYR A 41 -8.39 -9.04 3.57
N SER A 42 -7.81 -9.72 4.58
CA SER A 42 -7.39 -11.11 4.48
C SER A 42 -8.58 -12.01 4.15
N GLU A 43 -8.76 -12.31 2.87
CA GLU A 43 -9.57 -13.43 2.48
C GLU A 43 -8.87 -14.70 2.94
N THR A 44 -9.65 -15.66 3.45
CA THR A 44 -9.16 -17.02 3.52
C THR A 44 -8.86 -17.47 2.09
N ILE A 45 -7.56 -17.63 1.80
CA ILE A 45 -7.07 -18.25 0.58
C ILE A 45 -7.61 -19.69 0.61
N GLY A 46 -8.54 -19.98 -0.29
CA GLY A 46 -9.18 -21.29 -0.38
C GLY A 46 -8.36 -22.28 -1.21
N GLU A 47 -7.31 -21.81 -1.88
CA GLU A 47 -6.40 -22.63 -2.69
C GLU A 47 -5.43 -23.39 -1.78
N SER A 48 -5.18 -24.65 -2.12
CA SER A 48 -4.18 -25.47 -1.42
C SER A 48 -2.76 -24.95 -1.68
N LEU A 49 -1.80 -25.37 -0.86
CA LEU A 49 -0.40 -25.03 -1.08
C LEU A 49 0.12 -25.57 -2.42
N GLU A 50 -0.32 -26.78 -2.81
CA GLU A 50 0.03 -27.42 -4.07
C GLU A 50 -0.53 -26.65 -5.27
N GLU A 51 -1.77 -26.15 -5.18
CA GLU A 51 -2.37 -25.32 -6.23
C GLU A 51 -1.61 -24.01 -6.44
N ARG A 52 -1.21 -23.35 -5.34
CA ARG A 52 -0.39 -22.13 -5.40
C ARG A 52 1.01 -22.39 -5.96
N GLN A 53 1.63 -23.51 -5.61
CA GLN A 53 2.93 -23.88 -6.17
C GLN A 53 2.85 -24.18 -7.66
N ALA A 54 1.80 -24.89 -8.11
CA ALA A 54 1.57 -25.14 -9.53
C ALA A 54 1.34 -23.84 -10.31
N LEU A 55 0.57 -22.91 -9.75
CA LEU A 55 0.36 -21.57 -10.30
C LEU A 55 1.67 -20.79 -10.41
N PHE A 56 2.48 -20.80 -9.36
CA PHE A 56 3.78 -20.13 -9.33
C PHE A 56 4.70 -20.61 -10.46
N GLU A 57 4.85 -21.93 -10.63
CA GLU A 57 5.68 -22.50 -11.71
C GLU A 57 5.11 -22.20 -13.10
N GLN A 58 3.78 -22.20 -13.25
CA GLN A 58 3.13 -21.78 -14.49
C GLN A 58 3.49 -20.33 -14.82
N LEU A 59 3.35 -19.41 -13.87
CA LEU A 59 3.67 -17.99 -14.06
C LEU A 59 5.14 -17.77 -14.40
N ARG A 60 6.04 -18.49 -13.71
CA ARG A 60 7.48 -18.43 -13.98
C ARG A 60 7.80 -18.85 -15.41
N LYS A 61 7.18 -19.93 -15.88
CA LYS A 61 7.33 -20.41 -17.25
C LYS A 61 6.80 -19.39 -18.26
N GLU A 62 5.57 -18.93 -18.08
CA GLU A 62 4.96 -17.91 -18.96
C GLU A 62 5.78 -16.62 -19.02
N TYR A 63 6.31 -16.18 -17.88
CA TYR A 63 7.19 -15.03 -17.80
C TYR A 63 8.49 -15.27 -18.58
N THR A 64 9.11 -16.45 -18.45
CA THR A 64 10.35 -16.79 -19.15
C THR A 64 10.14 -16.77 -20.66
N ASP A 65 9.05 -17.37 -21.13
CA ASP A 65 8.70 -17.50 -22.56
C ASP A 65 8.21 -16.17 -23.18
N MET A 66 7.96 -15.14 -22.35
CA MET A 66 7.50 -13.85 -22.83
C MET A 66 8.58 -13.10 -23.61
N ILE A 67 8.30 -12.86 -24.89
CA ILE A 67 9.08 -11.99 -25.78
C ILE A 67 8.34 -10.66 -25.89
N CYS A 68 8.60 -9.75 -24.94
CA CYS A 68 8.02 -8.41 -24.92
C CYS A 68 9.13 -7.36 -24.77
N LYS A 69 9.01 -6.22 -25.47
CA LYS A 69 9.92 -5.08 -25.29
C LYS A 69 9.82 -4.48 -23.88
N GLU A 70 8.63 -4.53 -23.29
CA GLU A 70 8.33 -4.03 -21.95
C GLU A 70 8.07 -5.19 -20.99
N LYS A 71 8.99 -6.15 -20.94
CA LYS A 71 8.91 -7.25 -19.98
C LYS A 71 9.05 -6.66 -18.55
N PRO A 72 8.08 -6.90 -17.65
CA PRO A 72 8.15 -6.34 -16.29
C PRO A 72 9.35 -6.92 -15.54
N ALA A 73 9.96 -6.14 -14.65
CA ALA A 73 11.13 -6.57 -13.90
C ALA A 73 10.70 -7.42 -12.69
N ILE A 74 10.67 -8.74 -12.86
CA ILE A 74 10.21 -9.70 -11.84
C ILE A 74 11.32 -10.69 -11.48
N ILE A 75 11.41 -11.03 -10.19
CA ILE A 75 12.20 -12.14 -9.64
C ILE A 75 11.21 -13.19 -9.13
N PHE A 76 11.31 -14.43 -9.59
CA PHE A 76 10.56 -15.55 -9.02
C PHE A 76 11.42 -16.24 -7.97
N ALA A 77 10.99 -16.19 -6.71
CA ALA A 77 11.71 -16.78 -5.57
C ALA A 77 10.70 -17.35 -4.57
N GLN A 78 10.95 -18.56 -4.05
CA GLN A 78 10.07 -19.16 -3.04
C GLN A 78 10.29 -18.53 -1.67
N GLU A 79 11.54 -18.19 -1.37
CA GLU A 79 11.94 -17.52 -0.14
C GLU A 79 12.78 -16.28 -0.47
N GLU A 80 12.72 -15.26 0.40
CA GLU A 80 13.54 -14.05 0.27
C GLU A 80 15.05 -14.37 0.26
N SER A 81 15.45 -15.46 0.92
CA SER A 81 16.84 -15.95 0.97
C SER A 81 17.41 -16.36 -0.39
N GLU A 82 16.56 -16.68 -1.37
CA GLU A 82 16.97 -17.04 -2.73
C GLU A 82 17.38 -15.80 -3.56
N VAL A 83 17.01 -14.60 -3.10
CA VAL A 83 17.28 -13.36 -3.81
C VAL A 83 18.69 -12.87 -3.49
N THR A 84 19.61 -13.18 -4.40
CA THR A 84 21.06 -12.91 -4.23
C THR A 84 21.52 -11.58 -4.82
N GLU A 85 20.62 -10.86 -5.48
CA GLU A 85 20.93 -9.57 -6.12
C GLU A 85 20.25 -8.41 -5.39
N GLY A 86 20.93 -7.26 -5.36
CA GLY A 86 20.36 -5.99 -4.88
C GLY A 86 20.20 -5.87 -3.37
N THR A 87 19.32 -4.97 -2.95
CA THR A 87 18.96 -4.72 -1.54
C THR A 87 17.46 -4.53 -1.49
N THR A 88 16.77 -5.13 -0.50
CA THR A 88 15.32 -4.94 -0.38
C THR A 88 14.99 -3.49 -0.09
N LEU A 89 13.79 -3.06 -0.44
CA LEU A 89 13.36 -1.69 -0.17
C LEU A 89 13.26 -1.42 1.34
N GLU A 90 12.94 -2.43 2.15
CA GLU A 90 13.00 -2.33 3.62
C GLU A 90 14.42 -2.05 4.10
N ASP A 91 15.41 -2.85 3.65
CA ASP A 91 16.81 -2.68 4.03
C ASP A 91 17.37 -1.33 3.57
N PHE A 92 17.00 -0.91 2.36
CA PHE A 92 17.36 0.41 1.83
C PHE A 92 16.84 1.53 2.73
N LEU A 93 15.55 1.52 3.07
CA LEU A 93 14.96 2.56 3.93
C LEU A 93 15.49 2.49 5.36
N GLN A 94 15.79 1.30 5.89
CA GLN A 94 16.39 1.14 7.21
C GLN A 94 17.81 1.72 7.26
N LYS A 95 18.61 1.50 6.21
CA LYS A 95 19.98 2.01 6.11
C LYS A 95 20.04 3.54 5.97
N HIS A 96 19.13 4.12 5.17
CA HIS A 96 19.13 5.55 4.87
C HIS A 96 18.31 6.39 5.85
N GLY A 97 17.52 5.75 6.72
CA GLY A 97 16.66 6.42 7.69
C GLY A 97 15.33 6.90 7.09
N PRO A 98 14.48 7.56 7.89
CA PRO A 98 13.12 7.96 7.47
C PRO A 98 13.15 9.24 6.60
N PHE A 99 13.99 9.27 5.58
CA PHE A 99 14.06 10.36 4.63
C PHE A 99 13.28 9.99 3.36
N PRO A 100 12.56 10.94 2.76
CA PRO A 100 11.95 10.74 1.45
C PRO A 100 12.97 10.36 0.40
N VAL A 101 12.56 9.44 -0.45
CA VAL A 101 13.19 9.18 -1.72
C VAL A 101 12.77 10.27 -2.71
N GLU A 102 13.70 10.71 -3.56
CA GLU A 102 13.40 11.69 -4.59
C GLU A 102 12.27 11.20 -5.51
N GLU A 103 11.37 12.08 -5.91
CA GLU A 103 10.13 11.70 -6.60
C GLU A 103 10.36 10.91 -7.89
N HIS A 104 11.39 11.24 -8.67
CA HIS A 104 11.68 10.48 -9.90
C HIS A 104 12.20 9.06 -9.61
N ILE A 105 12.95 8.87 -8.52
CA ILE A 105 13.38 7.54 -8.07
C ILE A 105 12.16 6.77 -7.57
N ALA A 106 11.32 7.40 -6.73
CA ALA A 106 10.09 6.80 -6.24
C ALA A 106 9.15 6.42 -7.41
N ALA A 107 9.00 7.28 -8.41
CA ALA A 107 8.22 7.03 -9.61
C ALA A 107 8.79 5.84 -10.42
N GLY A 108 10.11 5.78 -10.60
CA GLY A 108 10.79 4.64 -11.24
C GLY A 108 10.51 3.31 -10.54
N ILE A 109 10.59 3.30 -9.20
CA ILE A 109 10.28 2.13 -8.38
C ILE A 109 8.80 1.73 -8.55
N ILE A 110 7.87 2.68 -8.39
CA ILE A 110 6.43 2.41 -8.48
C ILE A 110 6.00 2.02 -9.90
N ARG A 111 6.64 2.53 -10.95
CA ARG A 111 6.43 2.08 -12.32
C ARG A 111 6.83 0.63 -12.52
N SER A 112 7.98 0.22 -11.98
CA SER A 112 8.42 -1.17 -12.06
C SER A 112 7.47 -2.10 -11.32
N VAL A 113 7.13 -1.75 -10.07
CA VAL A 113 6.20 -2.53 -9.23
C VAL A 113 4.83 -2.62 -9.90
N SER A 114 4.27 -1.50 -10.37
CA SER A 114 2.96 -1.51 -11.03
C SER A 114 2.95 -2.31 -12.33
N SER A 115 4.06 -2.36 -13.07
CA SER A 115 4.21 -3.23 -14.25
C SER A 115 4.18 -4.72 -13.87
N ALA A 116 4.85 -5.10 -12.78
CA ALA A 116 4.84 -6.46 -12.26
C ALA A 116 3.43 -6.88 -11.77
N ILE A 117 2.78 -6.03 -10.99
CA ILE A 117 1.42 -6.29 -10.51
C ILE A 117 0.42 -6.32 -11.67
N MET A 118 0.55 -5.44 -12.68
CA MET A 118 -0.28 -5.49 -13.88
C MET A 118 -0.10 -6.81 -14.65
N PHE A 119 1.12 -7.34 -14.73
CA PHE A 119 1.37 -8.65 -15.35
C PHE A 119 0.62 -9.79 -14.64
N LEU A 120 0.56 -9.78 -13.30
CA LEU A 120 -0.19 -10.75 -12.51
C LEU A 120 -1.70 -10.55 -12.68
N HIS A 121 -2.18 -9.31 -12.58
CA HIS A 121 -3.62 -9.00 -12.64
C HIS A 121 -4.25 -9.32 -14.00
N CYS A 122 -3.49 -9.18 -15.10
CA CYS A 122 -3.89 -9.59 -16.44
C CYS A 122 -4.05 -11.12 -16.59
N ARG A 123 -3.50 -11.90 -15.66
CA ARG A 123 -3.62 -13.36 -15.59
C ARG A 123 -4.58 -13.82 -14.52
N GLU A 124 -5.37 -12.89 -13.97
CA GLU A 124 -6.27 -13.16 -12.84
C GLU A 124 -5.52 -13.74 -11.64
N VAL A 125 -4.32 -13.24 -11.38
CA VAL A 125 -3.48 -13.58 -10.22
C VAL A 125 -3.31 -12.35 -9.34
N VAL A 126 -3.39 -12.55 -8.04
CA VAL A 126 -3.11 -11.54 -7.01
C VAL A 126 -1.74 -11.84 -6.39
N HIS A 127 -0.95 -10.80 -6.14
CA HIS A 127 0.36 -10.94 -5.48
C HIS A 127 0.18 -11.40 -4.02
N GLY A 128 -0.72 -10.73 -3.29
CA GLY A 128 -1.25 -11.22 -2.01
C GLY A 128 -0.38 -10.95 -0.78
N CYS A 129 0.90 -10.66 -0.96
CA CYS A 129 1.82 -10.30 0.13
C CYS A 129 2.76 -9.16 -0.23
N LEU A 130 2.30 -8.18 -1.02
CA LEU A 130 3.18 -7.11 -1.50
C LEU A 130 3.58 -6.17 -0.35
N ASP A 131 4.87 -6.03 -0.11
CA ASP A 131 5.42 -5.15 0.91
C ASP A 131 6.83 -4.65 0.56
N PHE A 132 7.55 -4.08 1.54
CA PHE A 132 8.88 -3.52 1.34
C PHE A 132 9.99 -4.58 1.20
N THR A 133 9.77 -5.83 1.61
CA THR A 133 10.73 -6.92 1.36
C THR A 133 10.51 -7.52 -0.02
N SER A 134 9.29 -7.42 -0.56
CA SER A 134 8.91 -7.86 -1.90
C SER A 134 9.50 -7.03 -3.06
N VAL A 135 10.25 -5.96 -2.78
CA VAL A 135 10.86 -5.09 -3.80
C VAL A 135 12.36 -5.00 -3.59
N VAL A 136 13.13 -5.27 -4.63
CA VAL A 136 14.59 -5.26 -4.60
C VAL A 136 15.11 -4.17 -5.52
N LEU A 137 16.06 -3.40 -5.01
CA LEU A 137 16.74 -2.33 -5.73
C LEU A 137 18.16 -2.76 -6.10
N ASP A 138 18.57 -2.49 -7.34
CA ASP A 138 19.98 -2.52 -7.71
C ASP A 138 20.72 -1.22 -7.33
N ARG A 139 22.02 -1.16 -7.64
CA ARG A 139 22.86 0.02 -7.36
C ARG A 139 22.46 1.29 -8.14
N TYR A 140 21.59 1.17 -9.13
CA TYR A 140 21.08 2.26 -9.95
C TYR A 140 19.62 2.59 -9.63
N PHE A 141 19.08 2.04 -8.52
CA PHE A 141 17.68 2.17 -8.13
C PHE A 141 16.67 1.57 -9.12
N ASN A 142 17.11 0.65 -9.98
CA ASN A 142 16.15 -0.15 -10.74
C ASN A 142 15.49 -1.15 -9.79
N ALA A 143 14.16 -1.08 -9.72
CA ALA A 143 13.38 -1.98 -8.89
C ALA A 143 13.00 -3.25 -9.63
N LYS A 144 13.03 -4.38 -8.92
CA LYS A 144 12.46 -5.67 -9.31
C LYS A 144 11.46 -6.12 -8.24
N THR A 145 10.33 -6.66 -8.65
CA THR A 145 9.32 -7.21 -7.72
C THR A 145 9.55 -8.71 -7.56
N ILE A 146 9.67 -9.16 -6.31
CA ILE A 146 9.72 -10.58 -5.97
C ILE A 146 8.30 -11.13 -6.04
N VAL A 147 8.11 -12.21 -6.78
CA VAL A 147 6.89 -13.01 -6.80
C VAL A 147 7.22 -14.35 -6.15
N SER A 148 6.43 -14.77 -5.17
CA SER A 148 6.59 -16.03 -4.43
C SER A 148 5.39 -16.96 -4.59
N SER A 149 5.40 -18.11 -3.91
CA SER A 149 4.26 -19.03 -3.86
C SER A 149 3.07 -18.50 -3.04
N ALA A 150 3.16 -17.29 -2.49
CA ALA A 150 2.04 -16.59 -1.85
C ALA A 150 0.97 -16.13 -2.86
N VAL A 151 1.29 -16.09 -4.15
CA VAL A 151 0.32 -15.76 -5.21
C VAL A 151 -0.86 -16.71 -5.22
N TYR A 152 -2.02 -16.20 -5.61
CA TYR A 152 -3.25 -16.98 -5.71
C TYR A 152 -4.13 -16.49 -6.85
N ARG A 153 -5.02 -17.34 -7.37
CA ARG A 153 -5.97 -16.90 -8.40
C ARG A 153 -7.10 -16.09 -7.80
N VAL A 154 -7.51 -15.09 -8.56
CA VAL A 154 -8.76 -14.36 -8.32
C VAL A 154 -9.92 -15.36 -8.28
N LYS A 155 -10.66 -15.39 -7.17
CA LYS A 155 -11.85 -16.24 -7.02
C LYS A 155 -12.88 -15.92 -8.12
N SER A 156 -13.59 -16.95 -8.58
CA SER A 156 -14.60 -16.86 -9.65
C SER A 156 -15.77 -15.89 -9.36
N SER A 157 -15.98 -15.51 -8.10
CA SER A 157 -16.94 -14.45 -7.77
C SER A 157 -16.33 -13.07 -8.05
N LYS A 158 -17.01 -12.27 -8.88
CA LYS A 158 -16.56 -10.92 -9.27
C LYS A 158 -16.20 -10.00 -8.08
N ALA A 159 -16.88 -10.15 -6.94
CA ALA A 159 -16.66 -9.33 -5.76
C ALA A 159 -15.35 -9.66 -5.03
N ALA A 160 -15.07 -10.95 -4.77
CA ALA A 160 -13.83 -11.39 -4.14
C ALA A 160 -12.61 -11.13 -5.05
N GLY A 161 -12.77 -11.36 -6.35
CA GLY A 161 -11.74 -11.08 -7.33
C GLY A 161 -11.31 -9.61 -7.41
N ALA A 162 -12.29 -8.70 -7.36
CA ALA A 162 -12.01 -7.27 -7.30
C ALA A 162 -11.27 -6.89 -5.99
N ARG A 163 -11.60 -7.54 -4.87
CA ARG A 163 -11.02 -7.24 -3.56
C ARG A 163 -9.52 -7.53 -3.50
N GLY A 164 -9.07 -8.71 -3.92
CA GLY A 164 -7.63 -9.05 -3.90
C GLY A 164 -6.79 -8.14 -4.81
N LYS A 165 -7.31 -7.77 -5.99
CA LYS A 165 -6.63 -6.80 -6.87
C LYS A 165 -6.55 -5.40 -6.24
N VAL A 166 -7.62 -4.96 -5.55
CA VAL A 166 -7.61 -3.69 -4.80
C VAL A 166 -6.62 -3.73 -3.64
N GLU A 167 -6.48 -4.88 -2.98
CA GLU A 167 -5.52 -5.07 -1.90
C GLU A 167 -4.07 -4.92 -2.40
N ASP A 168 -3.71 -5.52 -3.54
CA ASP A 168 -2.38 -5.28 -4.14
C ASP A 168 -2.16 -3.78 -4.42
N VAL A 169 -3.16 -3.09 -4.97
CA VAL A 169 -3.06 -1.64 -5.27
C VAL A 169 -2.91 -0.82 -3.99
N PHE A 170 -3.60 -1.18 -2.91
CA PHE A 170 -3.45 -0.56 -1.61
C PHE A 170 -2.01 -0.69 -1.08
N HIS A 171 -1.41 -1.89 -1.21
CA HIS A 171 -0.03 -2.13 -0.81
C HIS A 171 0.98 -1.36 -1.67
N VAL A 172 0.74 -1.19 -2.99
CA VAL A 172 1.52 -0.25 -3.82
C VAL A 172 1.40 1.18 -3.28
N GLY A 173 0.22 1.57 -2.79
CA GLY A 173 0.01 2.84 -2.10
C GLY A 173 0.86 2.99 -0.84
N LEU A 174 1.00 1.94 -0.03
CA LEU A 174 1.87 1.95 1.15
C LEU A 174 3.34 2.17 0.77
N LEU A 175 3.80 1.49 -0.30
CA LEU A 175 5.14 1.67 -0.85
C LEU A 175 5.36 3.14 -1.25
N LEU A 176 4.49 3.69 -2.10
CA LEU A 176 4.63 5.07 -2.57
C LEU A 176 4.56 6.07 -1.42
N TYR A 177 3.63 5.90 -0.48
CA TYR A 177 3.51 6.80 0.67
C TYR A 177 4.82 6.85 1.48
N ARG A 178 5.41 5.69 1.81
CA ARG A 178 6.66 5.66 2.59
C ARG A 178 7.85 6.17 1.78
N LEU A 179 7.90 5.92 0.48
CA LEU A 179 8.91 6.49 -0.41
C LEU A 179 8.85 8.02 -0.41
N LEU A 180 7.66 8.60 -0.54
CA LEU A 180 7.47 10.06 -0.60
C LEU A 180 7.66 10.75 0.75
N THR A 181 7.35 10.06 1.87
CA THR A 181 7.31 10.70 3.19
C THR A 181 8.42 10.27 4.14
N GLY A 182 9.12 9.17 3.84
CA GLY A 182 10.02 8.50 4.78
C GLY A 182 9.30 7.77 5.94
N HIS A 183 7.96 7.78 5.99
CA HIS A 183 7.19 7.31 7.14
C HIS A 183 6.16 6.24 6.76
N LYS A 184 5.89 5.33 7.70
CA LYS A 184 4.79 4.36 7.54
C LYS A 184 3.45 5.09 7.62
N ALA A 185 2.53 4.77 6.71
CA ALA A 185 1.17 5.28 6.73
C ALA A 185 0.46 4.85 8.03
N LYS A 186 -0.35 5.75 8.61
CA LYS A 186 -1.25 5.42 9.73
C LYS A 186 -2.67 5.75 9.34
N PHE A 187 -3.58 4.84 9.66
CA PHE A 187 -4.99 4.96 9.31
C PHE A 187 -5.85 5.13 10.55
N GLY A 188 -6.92 5.91 10.42
CA GLY A 188 -7.95 6.08 11.42
C GLY A 188 -8.93 4.93 11.40
N GLN A 189 -9.90 4.99 12.31
CA GLN A 189 -10.91 3.93 12.45
C GLN A 189 -11.81 3.79 11.21
N ASN A 190 -11.90 4.83 10.38
CA ASN A 190 -12.73 4.82 9.17
C ASN A 190 -11.88 4.58 7.91
N GLY A 191 -10.60 4.20 8.05
CA GLY A 191 -9.67 3.97 6.94
C GLY A 191 -9.08 5.25 6.34
N GLU A 192 -9.30 6.41 6.96
CA GLU A 192 -8.70 7.68 6.55
C GLU A 192 -7.21 7.73 6.89
N LEU A 193 -6.40 8.24 5.98
CA LEU A 193 -4.97 8.46 6.23
C LEU A 193 -4.79 9.60 7.24
N LEU A 194 -4.26 9.28 8.42
CA LEU A 194 -4.06 10.24 9.53
C LEU A 194 -2.76 11.02 9.39
N THR A 195 -1.76 10.41 8.77
CA THR A 195 -0.43 11.00 8.64
C THR A 195 -0.39 11.89 7.42
N LYS A 196 -0.15 13.19 7.66
CA LYS A 196 0.19 14.14 6.60
C LYS A 196 1.71 14.24 6.50
N PRO A 197 2.24 14.46 5.28
CA PRO A 197 3.65 14.80 5.15
C PRO A 197 4.00 16.05 5.96
N SER A 198 5.26 16.14 6.37
CA SER A 198 5.76 17.35 7.04
C SER A 198 5.54 18.59 6.17
N PRO A 199 5.11 19.74 6.73
CA PRO A 199 4.91 20.96 5.95
C PRO A 199 6.22 21.50 5.32
N TYR A 200 7.37 21.04 5.80
CA TYR A 200 8.69 21.38 5.26
C TYR A 200 9.12 20.47 4.10
N MET A 201 8.38 19.41 3.84
CA MET A 201 8.68 18.43 2.81
C MET A 201 8.05 18.87 1.49
N ARG A 202 8.87 18.96 0.44
CA ARG A 202 8.38 19.26 -0.90
C ARG A 202 7.98 17.96 -1.57
N ILE A 203 6.69 17.64 -1.49
CA ILE A 203 6.08 16.55 -2.25
C ILE A 203 5.05 17.17 -3.18
N SER A 204 5.03 16.72 -4.43
CA SER A 204 4.05 17.14 -5.42
C SER A 204 2.65 16.74 -5.00
N GLU A 205 1.70 17.65 -5.25
CA GLU A 205 0.29 17.38 -4.99
C GLU A 205 -0.20 16.17 -5.81
N LYS A 206 0.33 15.99 -7.03
CA LYS A 206 0.00 14.87 -7.91
C LYS A 206 0.44 13.52 -7.34
N GLY A 207 1.65 13.43 -6.79
CA GLY A 207 2.14 12.21 -6.13
C GLY A 207 1.26 11.82 -4.93
N MET A 208 0.89 12.79 -4.10
CA MET A 208 -0.01 12.53 -2.97
C MET A 208 -1.44 12.16 -3.39
N LYS A 209 -1.99 12.79 -4.44
CA LYS A 209 -3.29 12.39 -5.00
C LYS A 209 -3.27 10.95 -5.53
N LEU A 210 -2.15 10.52 -6.10
CA LEU A 210 -1.99 9.12 -6.54
C LEU A 210 -1.98 8.15 -5.35
N VAL A 211 -1.33 8.52 -4.24
CA VAL A 211 -1.40 7.75 -2.98
C VAL A 211 -2.83 7.65 -2.47
N GLU A 212 -3.55 8.78 -2.37
CA GLU A 212 -4.95 8.81 -1.92
C GLU A 212 -5.85 7.95 -2.80
N PHE A 213 -5.63 7.97 -4.12
CA PHE A 213 -6.32 7.09 -5.06
C PHE A 213 -6.08 5.61 -4.74
N MET A 214 -4.84 5.20 -4.46
CA MET A 214 -4.51 3.82 -4.13
C MET A 214 -5.07 3.36 -2.77
N PHE A 215 -5.27 4.29 -1.84
CA PHE A 215 -5.93 4.02 -0.56
C PHE A 215 -7.46 4.03 -0.64
N ALA A 216 -8.06 4.35 -1.79
CA ALA A 216 -9.50 4.37 -1.93
C ALA A 216 -10.08 2.94 -1.81
N THR A 217 -10.95 2.74 -0.81
CA THR A 217 -11.60 1.45 -0.53
C THR A 217 -12.94 1.28 -1.24
N ASN A 218 -13.29 2.20 -2.14
CA ASN A 218 -14.59 2.20 -2.81
C ASN A 218 -14.68 1.11 -3.88
N LEU A 219 -15.34 0.00 -3.56
CA LEU A 219 -15.56 -1.12 -4.48
C LEU A 219 -16.49 -0.80 -5.67
N ARG A 220 -17.20 0.33 -5.67
CA ARG A 220 -18.01 0.77 -6.82
C ARG A 220 -17.13 1.26 -7.96
N PHE A 221 -16.02 1.92 -7.62
CA PHE A 221 -15.01 2.41 -8.55
C PHE A 221 -13.63 2.09 -7.98
N PRO A 222 -13.29 0.78 -7.94
CA PRO A 222 -12.08 0.34 -7.27
C PRO A 222 -10.85 0.89 -7.95
N PRO A 223 -9.79 1.21 -7.19
CA PRO A 223 -8.52 1.58 -7.79
C PRO A 223 -7.97 0.36 -8.56
N THR A 224 -7.44 0.61 -9.76
CA THR A 224 -6.88 -0.43 -10.63
C THR A 224 -5.41 -0.17 -10.85
N ILE A 225 -4.62 -1.24 -10.93
CA ILE A 225 -3.18 -1.11 -11.14
C ILE A 225 -2.85 -0.44 -12.48
N GLY A 226 -3.68 -0.63 -13.50
CA GLY A 226 -3.52 0.05 -14.79
C GLY A 226 -3.61 1.58 -14.65
N ARG A 227 -4.52 2.11 -13.82
CA ARG A 227 -4.63 3.55 -13.58
C ARG A 227 -3.43 4.10 -12.79
N VAL A 228 -2.79 3.28 -11.96
CA VAL A 228 -1.54 3.65 -11.30
C VAL A 228 -0.40 3.70 -12.31
N ARG A 229 -0.23 2.61 -13.10
CA ARG A 229 0.87 2.44 -14.06
C ARG A 229 0.93 3.53 -15.13
N TYR A 230 -0.23 4.01 -15.57
CA TYR A 230 -0.38 5.06 -16.59
C TYR A 230 -0.90 6.37 -15.98
N SER A 231 -0.49 6.67 -14.75
CA SER A 231 -0.83 7.93 -14.10
C SER A 231 0.06 9.06 -14.62
N GLU A 232 -0.54 10.25 -14.77
CA GLU A 232 0.14 11.46 -15.22
C GLU A 232 1.39 11.79 -14.37
N TRP A 233 1.32 11.58 -13.06
CA TRP A 233 2.46 11.84 -12.17
C TRP A 233 3.68 10.98 -12.50
N LEU A 234 3.47 9.69 -12.81
CA LEU A 234 4.58 8.82 -13.21
C LEU A 234 5.21 9.35 -14.50
N ASP A 235 4.41 9.61 -15.53
CA ASP A 235 4.91 10.08 -16.83
C ASP A 235 5.68 11.42 -16.71
N GLU A 236 5.19 12.36 -15.90
CA GLU A 236 5.86 13.63 -15.65
C GLU A 236 7.23 13.49 -14.96
N CYS A 237 7.34 12.56 -14.01
CA CYS A 237 8.60 12.28 -13.33
C CYS A 237 9.66 11.67 -14.26
N ASP A 238 9.26 11.02 -15.35
CA ASP A 238 10.19 10.49 -16.36
C ASP A 238 10.66 11.58 -17.33
N GLU A 239 9.74 12.45 -17.76
CA GLU A 239 10.05 13.51 -18.71
C GLU A 239 10.88 14.64 -18.06
N ASN A 240 10.65 14.91 -16.77
CA ASN A 240 11.28 16.02 -16.05
C ASN A 240 11.78 15.55 -14.67
N PRO A 241 12.88 14.78 -14.61
CA PRO A 241 13.47 14.43 -13.32
C PRO A 241 13.88 15.72 -12.60
N PRO A 242 13.39 15.99 -11.37
CA PRO A 242 13.76 17.19 -10.65
C PRO A 242 15.28 17.21 -10.44
N VAL A 243 15.94 18.20 -11.05
CA VAL A 243 17.37 18.44 -10.90
C VAL A 243 17.60 19.12 -9.56
N PHE A 244 18.24 18.43 -8.61
CA PHE A 244 18.82 19.11 -7.46
C PHE A 244 20.27 19.50 -7.77
N VAL A 245 20.53 20.80 -7.68
CA VAL A 245 21.87 21.35 -7.60
C VAL A 245 22.44 20.93 -6.24
N LEU A 246 23.30 19.93 -6.23
CA LEU A 246 24.21 19.72 -5.10
C LEU A 246 25.05 20.99 -4.98
N PHE A 247 24.85 21.78 -3.93
CA PHE A 247 25.79 22.84 -3.60
C PHE A 247 27.14 22.14 -3.34
N PRO A 248 28.20 22.46 -4.10
CA PRO A 248 29.51 21.89 -3.83
C PRO A 248 29.91 22.30 -2.40
N SER A 249 30.30 21.29 -1.62
CA SER A 249 30.90 21.43 -0.29
C SER A 249 32.20 22.22 -0.34
#